data_AF-A0A6V7Y5R8-F1
#
_entry.id   AF-A0A6V7Y5R8-F1
#
_cell.length_a   1.000
_cell.length_b   1.000
_cell.length_c   1.000
_cell.angle_alpha   90.00
_cell.angle_beta   90.00
_cell.angle_gamma   90.00
#
_symmetry.space_group_name_H-M   'P 1'
#
loop_
_entity.id
_entity.type
_entity.pdbx_description
1 polymer ?
#
loop_
_entity_poly.entity_id
_entity_poly.type
_entity_poly.pdbx_seq_one_letter_code
_entity_poly.pdbx_strand_id
1 'polypeptide(L)'
;MCNGPHTEDQPCFIQPLKPDEDEQDNNENNNEQQQQQRTRNHRQPIRLCFFDAETNQDEPVQISQNINGYRHVPLLIIAEVICEACIRANIRIEDVGQRAQGCFCGTPRGERWRNWCSPPFRNAPGDNTAFPDNITFNHRRMFFHSFDNAEDNPVDQFLDYLLNHGSQHMLTICIAHNGGKYDFHLLLEALHRRSHPPTRICTTGLKIYSMSLGGNNQRKVLFKDSLNYFFCELDALTKVFALPEDLVTAKPFFPYLFIQRQHLHYRLRGLPAIQYYQPEYKKAEKREKLIEWYTQQTSIQTTTNFQLREQLIHYCVNDVAILRESVLRFRQLIGENTKNLDPFLTVSTAAGLALTTMRRCFLPENWLVHSPEGGYLRGRRASAESQRYIRFFELQHPESAGQIQHAQWAIGEAHVEDCGYRLDGLWQRSPPLRPLAIEYMGCYYHGCPKCFPIRDQRLAAGRTAEELFERTQQRLWELEHHMDINFT
;
A
#
# COMPACT_ATOMS: atom_id res chain seq x y z
N MET A 1 32.27 9.46 -13.65
CA MET A 1 32.37 9.58 -12.18
C MET A 1 33.73 10.21 -11.88
N CYS A 2 33.75 11.43 -11.36
CA CYS A 2 34.98 12.13 -11.02
C CYS A 2 35.34 11.75 -9.57
N ASN A 3 36.43 11.02 -9.37
CA ASN A 3 36.90 10.60 -8.04
C ASN A 3 38.28 11.24 -7.79
N GLY A 4 38.30 12.33 -7.03
CA GLY A 4 39.51 13.00 -6.55
C GLY A 4 39.18 14.30 -5.79
N PRO A 5 40.04 14.78 -4.87
CA PRO A 5 39.80 16.02 -4.14
C PRO A 5 39.95 17.21 -5.08
N HIS A 6 38.88 18.00 -5.25
CA HIS A 6 38.89 19.21 -6.07
C HIS A 6 39.44 20.38 -5.25
N THR A 7 40.45 21.08 -5.79
CA THR A 7 40.86 22.42 -5.34
C THR A 7 40.02 23.48 -6.04
N GLU A 8 39.90 24.68 -5.43
CA GLU A 8 38.96 25.76 -5.82
C GLU A 8 39.04 26.20 -7.30
N ASP A 9 40.13 25.90 -8.02
CA ASP A 9 40.36 26.36 -9.40
C ASP A 9 39.99 25.35 -10.51
N GLN A 10 39.24 24.28 -10.22
CA GLN A 10 38.72 23.36 -11.26
C GLN A 10 37.20 23.30 -11.29
N PRO A 11 36.51 24.06 -12.18
CA PRO A 11 35.06 23.94 -12.33
C PRO A 11 34.71 22.57 -12.95
N CYS A 12 33.92 21.79 -12.21
CA CYS A 12 33.36 20.54 -12.68
C CYS A 12 32.34 20.81 -13.80
N PHE A 13 32.65 20.42 -15.04
CA PHE A 13 31.71 20.47 -16.16
C PHE A 13 30.67 19.35 -16.05
N ILE A 14 29.74 19.47 -15.11
CA ILE A 14 28.42 18.84 -15.23
C ILE A 14 27.50 19.96 -15.71
N GLN A 15 27.20 19.96 -17.00
CA GLN A 15 26.19 20.87 -17.54
C GLN A 15 24.88 20.67 -16.77
N PRO A 16 24.22 21.75 -16.32
CA PRO A 16 22.84 21.65 -15.86
C PRO A 16 22.02 21.07 -17.00
N LEU A 17 21.15 20.10 -16.71
CA LEU A 17 20.09 19.70 -17.63
C LEU A 17 19.31 20.96 -18.00
N LYS A 18 19.47 21.43 -19.23
CA LYS A 18 18.62 22.49 -19.77
C LYS A 18 17.17 21.97 -19.76
N PRO A 19 16.19 22.82 -19.42
CA PRO A 19 14.81 22.50 -19.71
C PRO A 19 14.65 22.35 -21.23
N ASP A 20 13.82 21.40 -21.67
CA ASP A 20 13.54 21.15 -23.08
C ASP A 20 13.20 22.48 -23.81
N GLU A 21 14.11 22.93 -24.66
CA GLU A 21 13.88 24.01 -25.62
C GLU A 21 13.20 23.36 -26.83
N ASP A 22 11.87 23.45 -26.89
CA ASP A 22 11.11 23.18 -28.12
C ASP A 22 11.61 24.14 -29.21
N GLU A 23 11.95 23.57 -30.38
CA GLU A 23 12.36 24.29 -31.58
C GLU A 23 11.38 25.43 -31.91
N GLN A 24 11.85 26.68 -31.78
CA GLN A 24 11.13 27.86 -32.22
C GLN A 24 11.30 28.03 -33.73
N ASP A 25 10.24 27.71 -34.47
CA ASP A 25 10.04 28.26 -35.80
C ASP A 25 9.66 29.75 -35.66
N ASN A 26 10.51 30.61 -36.22
CA ASN A 26 10.39 32.06 -36.23
C ASN A 26 9.10 32.51 -36.94
N ASN A 27 8.21 33.19 -36.22
CA ASN A 27 7.43 34.29 -36.77
C ASN A 27 6.97 35.22 -35.65
N GLU A 28 7.63 36.37 -35.60
CA GLU A 28 7.38 37.46 -34.67
C GLU A 28 6.02 38.14 -34.92
N ASN A 29 5.47 38.68 -33.82
CA ASN A 29 4.35 39.63 -33.74
C ASN A 29 2.93 39.06 -33.77
N ASN A 30 2.48 38.51 -32.62
CA ASN A 30 1.15 38.76 -32.00
C ASN A 30 0.86 37.88 -30.76
N ASN A 31 1.80 37.72 -29.81
CA ASN A 31 1.63 36.73 -28.73
C ASN A 31 1.84 37.22 -27.28
N GLU A 32 1.83 38.52 -27.00
CA GLU A 32 1.92 38.99 -25.60
C GLU A 32 0.63 38.74 -24.80
N GLN A 33 -0.54 38.63 -25.44
CA GLN A 33 -1.79 38.26 -24.76
C GLN A 33 -2.06 36.74 -24.72
N GLN A 34 -1.38 35.93 -25.53
CA GLN A 34 -1.49 34.46 -25.48
C GLN A 34 -0.45 33.81 -24.54
N GLN A 35 0.69 34.45 -24.29
CA GLN A 35 1.70 33.92 -23.37
C GLN A 35 1.31 34.04 -21.88
N GLN A 36 0.46 35.00 -21.50
CA GLN A 36 -0.05 35.09 -20.12
C GLN A 36 -1.11 34.03 -19.78
N GLN A 37 -1.65 33.29 -20.77
CA GLN A 37 -2.55 32.15 -20.53
C GLN A 37 -1.84 30.79 -20.49
N ARG A 38 -0.60 30.69 -20.99
CA ARG A 38 0.11 29.41 -21.15
C ARG A 38 1.07 29.02 -20.01
N THR A 39 1.26 29.89 -19.01
CA THR A 39 2.10 29.63 -17.82
C THR A 39 1.30 29.31 -16.55
N ARG A 40 0.07 28.79 -16.68
CA ARG A 40 -0.56 28.02 -15.59
C ARG A 40 -0.14 26.57 -15.75
N ASN A 41 0.85 26.13 -14.99
CA ASN A 41 1.10 24.70 -14.71
C ASN A 41 -0.23 24.05 -14.29
N HIS A 42 -0.98 23.49 -15.24
CA HIS A 42 -2.33 22.98 -15.00
C HIS A 42 -2.20 21.63 -14.33
N ARG A 43 -1.99 21.65 -13.01
CA ARG A 43 -2.04 20.45 -12.17
C ARG A 43 -3.35 19.74 -12.47
N GLN A 44 -3.27 18.49 -12.90
CA GLN A 44 -4.43 17.69 -13.28
C GLN A 44 -5.47 17.71 -12.12
N PRO A 45 -6.75 18.06 -12.38
CA PRO A 45 -7.79 18.10 -11.35
C PRO A 45 -7.89 16.78 -10.57
N ILE A 46 -8.08 16.88 -9.24
CA ILE A 46 -8.12 15.73 -8.34
C ILE A 46 -9.56 15.43 -7.91
N ARG A 47 -9.91 14.14 -7.95
CA ARG A 47 -11.12 13.58 -7.34
C ARG A 47 -10.71 12.54 -6.30
N LEU A 48 -11.14 12.70 -5.06
CA LEU A 48 -10.98 11.69 -4.03
C LEU A 48 -12.16 10.72 -4.09
N CYS A 49 -11.88 9.43 -3.88
CA CYS A 49 -12.85 8.36 -3.76
C CYS A 49 -12.52 7.57 -2.51
N PHE A 50 -13.36 7.63 -1.49
CA PHE A 50 -13.24 6.84 -0.27
C PHE A 50 -14.11 5.61 -0.42
N PHE A 51 -13.61 4.44 -0.06
CA PHE A 51 -14.43 3.25 -0.17
C PHE A 51 -14.04 2.19 0.86
N ASP A 52 -14.99 1.31 1.12
CA ASP A 52 -14.85 0.16 1.99
C ASP A 52 -15.67 -1.00 1.40
N ALA A 53 -15.17 -2.22 1.55
CA ALA A 53 -15.78 -3.43 1.01
C ALA A 53 -16.13 -4.42 2.12
N GLU A 54 -17.33 -4.98 2.06
CA GLU A 54 -17.80 -6.01 2.97
C GLU A 54 -18.02 -7.34 2.23
N THR A 55 -17.47 -8.42 2.77
CA THR A 55 -17.55 -9.77 2.18
C THR A 55 -18.24 -10.76 3.11
N ASN A 56 -19.00 -11.72 2.56
CA ASN A 56 -19.30 -12.94 3.32
C ASN A 56 -18.06 -13.86 3.38
N GLN A 57 -18.08 -14.79 4.33
CA GLN A 57 -17.01 -15.78 4.56
C GLN A 57 -17.61 -17.15 4.90
N ASP A 58 -18.59 -17.61 4.11
CA ASP A 58 -19.36 -18.84 4.35
C ASP A 58 -18.80 -20.07 3.59
N GLU A 59 -18.05 -19.87 2.51
CA GLU A 59 -17.48 -20.95 1.71
C GLU A 59 -16.06 -21.32 2.19
N PRO A 60 -15.84 -22.47 2.85
CA PRO A 60 -14.48 -22.90 3.18
C PRO A 60 -13.72 -23.28 1.91
N VAL A 61 -12.45 -22.91 1.84
CA VAL A 61 -11.54 -23.20 0.72
C VAL A 61 -10.31 -23.89 1.25
N GLN A 62 -9.99 -25.05 0.67
CA GLN A 62 -8.72 -25.72 0.91
C GLN A 62 -7.66 -25.12 -0.03
N ILE A 63 -6.75 -24.32 0.53
CA ILE A 63 -5.71 -23.62 -0.22
C ILE A 63 -4.52 -24.55 -0.46
N SER A 64 -4.23 -25.44 0.50
CA SER A 64 -3.25 -26.52 0.38
C SER A 64 -3.58 -27.64 1.37
N GLN A 65 -2.83 -28.76 1.34
CA GLN A 65 -3.06 -29.91 2.23
C GLN A 65 -3.12 -29.53 3.73
N ASN A 66 -2.50 -28.41 4.12
CA ASN A 66 -2.43 -27.95 5.52
C ASN A 66 -3.03 -26.54 5.75
N ILE A 67 -3.64 -25.91 4.74
CA ILE A 67 -4.17 -24.53 4.86
C ILE A 67 -5.65 -24.53 4.47
N ASN A 68 -6.50 -24.39 5.48
CA ASN A 68 -7.92 -24.13 5.30
C ASN A 68 -8.16 -22.63 5.47
N GLY A 69 -8.89 -22.03 4.55
CA GLY A 69 -9.34 -20.64 4.61
C GLY A 69 -10.82 -20.53 4.28
N TYR A 70 -11.32 -19.30 4.21
CA TYR A 70 -12.67 -19.00 3.73
C TYR A 70 -12.56 -18.17 2.46
N ARG A 71 -13.42 -18.43 1.49
CA ARG A 71 -13.60 -17.58 0.34
C ARG A 71 -14.26 -16.29 0.79
N HIS A 72 -13.68 -15.17 0.38
CA HIS A 72 -14.30 -13.87 0.55
C HIS A 72 -15.15 -13.56 -0.68
N VAL A 73 -16.48 -13.59 -0.57
CA VAL A 73 -17.35 -13.15 -1.67
C VAL A 73 -17.82 -11.72 -1.38
N PRO A 74 -17.48 -10.74 -2.23
CA PRO A 74 -17.90 -9.36 -2.05
C PRO A 74 -19.43 -9.23 -2.07
N LEU A 75 -19.99 -8.62 -1.04
CA LEU A 75 -21.42 -8.36 -0.92
C LEU A 75 -21.78 -6.90 -1.14
N LEU A 76 -20.96 -5.99 -0.60
CA LEU A 76 -21.20 -4.55 -0.63
C LEU A 76 -19.87 -3.81 -0.79
N ILE A 77 -19.86 -2.81 -1.65
CA ILE A 77 -18.85 -1.75 -1.66
C ILE A 77 -19.59 -0.43 -1.59
N ILE A 78 -19.26 0.38 -0.59
CA ILE A 78 -19.73 1.76 -0.51
C ILE A 78 -18.59 2.67 -0.93
N ALA A 79 -18.87 3.62 -1.81
CA ALA A 79 -17.89 4.60 -2.23
C ALA A 79 -18.44 6.03 -2.15
N GLU A 80 -17.65 6.93 -1.58
CA GLU A 80 -17.93 8.36 -1.51
C GLU A 80 -16.91 9.17 -2.33
N VAL A 81 -17.39 10.07 -3.18
CA VAL A 81 -16.53 10.88 -4.05
C VAL A 81 -16.66 12.37 -3.81
N ILE A 82 -15.51 13.06 -3.76
CA ILE A 82 -15.46 14.52 -3.66
C ILE A 82 -14.25 15.06 -4.41
N CYS A 83 -14.46 16.11 -5.22
CA CYS A 83 -13.39 16.75 -5.99
C CYS A 83 -12.82 17.97 -5.26
N GLU A 84 -11.59 18.33 -5.62
CA GLU A 84 -10.89 19.46 -5.02
C GLU A 84 -11.67 20.78 -5.12
N ALA A 85 -12.38 21.02 -6.23
CA ALA A 85 -13.22 22.22 -6.39
C ALA A 85 -14.35 22.28 -5.35
N CYS A 86 -14.98 21.14 -5.04
CA CYS A 86 -16.03 21.08 -4.01
C CYS A 86 -15.46 21.21 -2.60
N ILE A 87 -14.29 20.62 -2.33
CA ILE A 87 -13.60 20.77 -1.04
C ILE A 87 -13.28 22.25 -0.79
N ARG A 88 -12.70 22.95 -1.79
CA ARG A 88 -12.35 24.38 -1.67
C ARG A 88 -13.58 25.29 -1.52
N ALA A 89 -14.71 24.91 -2.11
CA ALA A 89 -15.97 25.60 -1.96
C ALA A 89 -16.71 25.26 -0.65
N ASN A 90 -16.10 24.47 0.23
CA ASN A 90 -16.68 23.99 1.49
C ASN A 90 -18.01 23.23 1.31
N ILE A 91 -18.17 22.54 0.17
CA ILE A 91 -19.36 21.74 -0.14
C ILE A 91 -19.12 20.31 0.34
N ARG A 92 -19.90 19.87 1.33
CA ARG A 92 -19.81 18.53 1.90
C ARG A 92 -20.55 17.51 1.02
N ILE A 93 -20.47 16.24 1.38
CA ILE A 93 -21.15 15.18 0.63
C ILE A 93 -22.65 15.19 0.93
N GLU A 94 -23.01 15.60 2.14
CA GLU A 94 -24.37 15.71 2.67
C GLU A 94 -25.16 16.85 2.00
N ASP A 95 -24.48 17.82 1.39
CA ASP A 95 -25.09 18.95 0.68
C ASP A 95 -25.61 18.53 -0.72
N VAL A 96 -26.63 17.65 -0.72
CA VAL A 96 -27.19 17.05 -1.93
C VAL A 96 -27.67 18.13 -2.91
N GLY A 97 -27.17 18.07 -4.15
CA GLY A 97 -27.49 19.02 -5.21
C GLY A 97 -26.51 20.19 -5.35
N GLN A 98 -25.74 20.52 -4.32
CA GLN A 98 -24.75 21.60 -4.39
C GLN A 98 -23.47 21.15 -5.11
N ARG A 99 -22.91 22.04 -5.95
CA ARG A 99 -21.70 21.77 -6.73
C ARG A 99 -20.90 23.04 -6.96
N ALA A 100 -19.58 22.94 -6.85
CA ALA A 100 -18.68 24.01 -7.23
C ALA A 100 -18.62 24.17 -8.75
N GLN A 101 -18.24 25.36 -9.21
CA GLN A 101 -17.88 25.58 -10.60
C GLN A 101 -16.69 24.67 -10.98
N GLY A 102 -16.79 23.97 -12.11
CA GLY A 102 -15.75 23.00 -12.53
C GLY A 102 -15.73 21.70 -11.72
N CYS A 103 -16.85 21.32 -11.08
CA CYS A 103 -16.95 20.10 -10.28
C CYS A 103 -16.74 18.82 -11.11
N PHE A 104 -15.88 17.93 -10.58
CA PHE A 104 -15.58 16.61 -11.13
C PHE A 104 -16.19 15.44 -10.32
N CYS A 105 -17.03 15.70 -9.33
CA CYS A 105 -17.74 14.64 -8.58
C CYS A 105 -18.71 13.82 -9.46
N GLY A 106 -18.98 14.29 -10.69
CA GLY A 106 -19.83 13.63 -11.67
C GLY A 106 -21.30 14.06 -11.58
N THR A 107 -21.98 14.16 -12.72
CA THR A 107 -23.45 14.18 -12.82
C THR A 107 -23.93 12.74 -13.00
N PRO A 108 -24.97 12.28 -12.30
CA PRO A 108 -25.61 11.01 -12.62
C PRO A 108 -26.09 11.04 -14.07
N ARG A 109 -25.41 10.30 -14.96
CA ARG A 109 -25.82 10.15 -16.36
C ARG A 109 -26.15 8.69 -16.59
N GLY A 110 -27.32 8.43 -17.18
CA GLY A 110 -27.83 7.08 -17.39
C GLY A 110 -28.50 6.46 -16.16
N GLU A 111 -29.30 5.43 -16.40
CA GLU A 111 -30.06 4.69 -15.39
C GLU A 111 -29.12 3.94 -14.43
N ARG A 112 -28.07 3.30 -14.97
CA ARG A 112 -27.09 2.51 -14.19
C ARG A 112 -26.42 3.33 -13.08
N TRP A 113 -26.00 4.57 -13.35
CA TRP A 113 -25.44 5.45 -12.32
C TRP A 113 -26.48 5.77 -11.24
N ARG A 114 -27.71 6.12 -11.64
CA ARG A 114 -28.77 6.47 -10.68
C ARG A 114 -29.06 5.31 -9.73
N ASN A 115 -29.03 4.09 -10.24
CA ASN A 115 -29.19 2.88 -9.44
C ASN A 115 -28.09 2.75 -8.39
N TRP A 116 -26.81 2.96 -8.75
CA TRP A 116 -25.72 2.97 -7.78
C TRP A 116 -25.82 4.09 -6.74
N CYS A 117 -26.39 5.25 -7.09
CA CYS A 117 -26.58 6.35 -6.13
C CYS A 117 -27.83 6.21 -5.25
N SER A 118 -28.59 5.14 -5.44
CA SER A 118 -29.80 4.86 -4.67
C SER A 118 -29.47 3.80 -3.60
N PRO A 119 -29.70 4.08 -2.32
CA PRO A 119 -29.46 3.11 -1.26
C PRO A 119 -30.28 1.83 -1.50
N PRO A 120 -29.66 0.64 -1.46
CA PRO A 120 -30.33 -0.60 -1.84
C PRO A 120 -31.14 -1.16 -0.66
N PHE A 121 -32.13 -0.39 -0.22
CA PHE A 121 -33.06 -0.80 0.83
C PHE A 121 -34.12 -1.75 0.26
N ARG A 122 -34.27 -2.91 0.90
CA ARG A 122 -35.32 -3.87 0.56
C ARG A 122 -35.67 -4.75 1.75
N ASN A 123 -36.95 -4.84 2.04
CA ASN A 123 -37.49 -5.68 3.08
C ASN A 123 -37.62 -7.13 2.59
N ALA A 124 -37.77 -8.06 3.53
CA ALA A 124 -38.20 -9.41 3.17
C ALA A 124 -39.59 -9.37 2.50
N PRO A 125 -39.91 -10.35 1.63
CA PRO A 125 -41.25 -10.49 1.08
C PRO A 125 -42.30 -10.52 2.21
N GLY A 126 -43.27 -9.60 2.18
CA GLY A 126 -44.33 -9.48 3.20
C GLY A 126 -44.05 -8.51 4.36
N ASP A 127 -42.87 -7.88 4.39
CA ASP A 127 -42.52 -6.85 5.39
C ASP A 127 -42.60 -5.43 4.79
N ASN A 128 -43.56 -4.64 5.28
CA ASN A 128 -43.84 -3.26 4.82
C ASN A 128 -43.28 -2.19 5.77
N THR A 129 -42.32 -2.53 6.63
CA THR A 129 -41.71 -1.55 7.55
C THR A 129 -41.02 -0.44 6.74
N ALA A 130 -41.33 0.82 7.04
CA ALA A 130 -40.70 1.97 6.38
C ALA A 130 -39.21 2.04 6.71
N PHE A 131 -38.38 2.36 5.70
CA PHE A 131 -36.94 2.50 5.89
C PHE A 131 -36.58 3.78 6.63
N PRO A 132 -35.44 3.83 7.33
CA PRO A 132 -34.97 5.05 7.98
C PRO A 132 -34.68 6.15 6.94
N ASP A 133 -35.21 7.36 7.18
CA ASP A 133 -35.08 8.53 6.28
C ASP A 133 -33.64 9.09 6.16
N ASN A 134 -32.68 8.56 6.91
CA ASN A 134 -31.34 9.14 7.09
C ASN A 134 -30.33 8.80 5.98
N ILE A 135 -30.63 7.85 5.08
CA ILE A 135 -29.80 7.59 3.90
C ILE A 135 -30.69 7.72 2.66
N THR A 136 -30.61 8.86 1.99
CA THR A 136 -31.34 9.14 0.75
C THR A 136 -30.43 9.06 -0.47
N PHE A 137 -31.01 9.22 -1.65
CA PHE A 137 -30.26 9.38 -2.89
C PHE A 137 -29.18 10.46 -2.75
N ASN A 138 -27.94 10.11 -3.10
CA ASN A 138 -26.83 11.05 -3.12
C ASN A 138 -25.90 10.75 -4.29
N HIS A 139 -25.74 11.71 -5.20
CA HIS A 139 -24.90 11.55 -6.39
C HIS A 139 -23.41 11.34 -6.12
N ARG A 140 -22.95 11.59 -4.89
CA ARG A 140 -21.56 11.42 -4.43
C ARG A 140 -21.36 10.17 -3.60
N ARG A 141 -22.42 9.43 -3.28
CA ARG A 141 -22.37 8.15 -2.55
C ARG A 141 -22.90 7.06 -3.46
N MET A 142 -22.11 6.03 -3.65
CA MET A 142 -22.46 4.89 -4.50
C MET A 142 -22.49 3.62 -3.67
N PHE A 143 -23.48 2.79 -3.96
CA PHE A 143 -23.70 1.47 -3.37
C PHE A 143 -23.56 0.45 -4.50
N PHE A 144 -22.48 -0.32 -4.47
CA PHE A 144 -22.29 -1.46 -5.35
C PHE A 144 -22.58 -2.70 -4.52
N HIS A 145 -23.53 -3.53 -4.93
CA HIS A 145 -23.94 -4.66 -4.11
C HIS A 145 -24.35 -5.84 -4.97
N SER A 146 -24.32 -7.02 -4.35
CA SER A 146 -24.87 -8.24 -4.92
C SER A 146 -26.14 -8.68 -4.22
N PHE A 147 -26.64 -7.96 -3.20
CA PHE A 147 -27.73 -8.42 -2.33
C PHE A 147 -28.88 -9.18 -3.02
N ASP A 148 -29.41 -8.67 -4.13
CA ASP A 148 -30.59 -9.25 -4.81
C ASP A 148 -30.25 -10.30 -5.88
N ASN A 149 -29.01 -10.36 -6.37
CA ASN A 149 -28.59 -11.27 -7.45
C ASN A 149 -27.17 -11.80 -7.20
N ALA A 150 -27.01 -13.12 -7.15
CA ALA A 150 -25.73 -13.76 -6.85
C ALA A 150 -24.70 -13.63 -7.99
N GLU A 151 -25.18 -13.42 -9.21
CA GLU A 151 -24.33 -13.20 -10.38
C GLU A 151 -23.73 -11.79 -10.42
N ASP A 152 -24.32 -10.84 -9.68
CA ASP A 152 -23.79 -9.49 -9.61
C ASP A 152 -22.51 -9.46 -8.77
N ASN A 153 -21.47 -8.81 -9.29
CA ASN A 153 -20.22 -8.62 -8.57
C ASN A 153 -20.02 -7.14 -8.19
N PRO A 154 -20.05 -6.77 -6.89
CA PRO A 154 -19.85 -5.39 -6.44
C PRO A 154 -18.51 -4.80 -6.89
N VAL A 155 -17.46 -5.62 -6.93
CA VAL A 155 -16.11 -5.20 -7.35
C VAL A 155 -16.12 -4.84 -8.83
N ASP A 156 -16.78 -5.64 -9.67
CA ASP A 156 -16.89 -5.34 -11.11
C ASP A 156 -17.72 -4.09 -11.36
N GLN A 157 -18.82 -3.89 -10.63
CA GLN A 157 -19.61 -2.66 -10.72
C GLN A 157 -18.79 -1.44 -10.30
N PHE A 158 -17.99 -1.55 -9.23
CA PHE A 158 -17.12 -0.47 -8.78
C PHE A 158 -16.00 -0.17 -9.79
N LEU A 159 -15.39 -1.19 -10.39
CA LEU A 159 -14.41 -1.01 -11.47
C LEU A 159 -15.06 -0.37 -12.71
N ASP A 160 -16.27 -0.77 -13.10
CA ASP A 160 -17.02 -0.13 -14.19
C ASP A 160 -17.29 1.34 -13.91
N TYR A 161 -17.57 1.70 -12.66
CA TYR A 161 -17.67 3.09 -12.24
C TYR A 161 -16.31 3.81 -12.35
N LEU A 162 -15.24 3.23 -11.82
CA LEU A 162 -13.91 3.87 -11.83
C LEU A 162 -13.30 4.00 -13.22
N LEU A 163 -13.63 3.10 -14.15
CA LEU A 163 -13.06 3.07 -15.50
C LEU A 163 -13.94 3.83 -16.52
N ASN A 164 -15.27 3.76 -16.41
CA ASN A 164 -16.16 4.30 -17.45
C ASN A 164 -16.87 5.62 -17.05
N HIS A 165 -16.92 5.95 -15.77
CA HIS A 165 -17.77 7.03 -15.25
C HIS A 165 -16.99 8.22 -14.64
N GLY A 166 -16.61 9.19 -15.48
CA GLY A 166 -15.91 10.41 -15.07
C GLY A 166 -15.05 11.01 -16.18
N SER A 167 -14.43 12.17 -15.93
CA SER A 167 -13.56 12.83 -16.91
C SER A 167 -12.21 12.11 -17.04
N GLN A 168 -11.67 12.04 -18.26
CA GLN A 168 -10.30 11.58 -18.54
C GLN A 168 -9.25 12.62 -18.12
N HIS A 169 -9.63 13.89 -18.02
CA HIS A 169 -8.74 14.97 -17.62
C HIS A 169 -8.51 15.05 -16.11
N MET A 170 -9.06 14.14 -15.31
CA MET A 170 -8.92 14.16 -13.84
C MET A 170 -8.19 12.91 -13.34
N LEU A 171 -7.48 13.06 -12.22
CA LEU A 171 -6.91 11.96 -11.47
C LEU A 171 -7.86 11.58 -10.33
N THR A 172 -8.31 10.32 -10.30
CA THR A 172 -9.07 9.80 -9.15
C THR A 172 -8.13 9.12 -8.17
N ILE A 173 -8.10 9.56 -6.92
CA ILE A 173 -7.37 8.88 -5.85
C ILE A 173 -8.36 8.09 -5.00
N CYS A 174 -8.28 6.77 -5.09
CA CYS A 174 -9.10 5.84 -4.31
C CYS A 174 -8.38 5.50 -3.00
N ILE A 175 -9.05 5.68 -1.86
CA ILE A 175 -8.49 5.50 -0.53
C ILE A 175 -9.39 4.53 0.24
N ALA A 176 -8.79 3.46 0.75
CA ALA A 176 -9.41 2.50 1.66
C ALA A 176 -8.59 2.43 2.95
N HIS A 177 -9.20 1.93 4.03
CA HIS A 177 -8.52 1.73 5.31
C HIS A 177 -8.05 0.30 5.45
N ASN A 178 -6.73 0.09 5.54
CA ASN A 178 -6.09 -1.25 5.47
C ASN A 178 -6.35 -1.98 4.13
N GLY A 179 -6.71 -1.24 3.08
CA GLY A 179 -7.01 -1.81 1.77
C GLY A 179 -5.85 -2.56 1.13
N GLY A 180 -4.61 -2.22 1.51
CA GLY A 180 -3.41 -2.90 1.03
C GLY A 180 -3.29 -4.36 1.43
N LYS A 181 -4.03 -4.80 2.46
CA LYS A 181 -4.09 -6.21 2.90
C LYS A 181 -5.44 -6.87 2.59
N TYR A 182 -6.42 -6.10 2.12
CA TYR A 182 -7.80 -6.56 1.97
C TYR A 182 -8.43 -6.06 0.67
N ASP A 183 -9.03 -4.87 0.64
CA ASP A 183 -9.83 -4.35 -0.48
C ASP A 183 -9.10 -4.37 -1.82
N PHE A 184 -7.82 -4.04 -1.83
CA PHE A 184 -7.03 -3.96 -3.06
C PHE A 184 -6.78 -5.34 -3.67
N HIS A 185 -6.81 -6.41 -2.87
CA HIS A 185 -6.73 -7.77 -3.40
C HIS A 185 -7.99 -8.18 -4.14
N LEU A 186 -9.18 -7.77 -3.65
CA LEU A 186 -10.44 -7.98 -4.36
C LEU A 186 -10.41 -7.28 -5.73
N LEU A 187 -9.93 -6.03 -5.75
CA LEU A 187 -9.80 -5.26 -6.98
C LEU A 187 -8.75 -5.86 -7.93
N LEU A 188 -7.60 -6.30 -7.40
CA LEU A 188 -6.54 -6.88 -8.21
C LEU A 188 -6.96 -8.19 -8.88
N GLU A 189 -7.71 -9.05 -8.15
CA GLU A 189 -8.31 -10.27 -8.70
C GLU A 189 -9.27 -9.94 -9.84
N ALA A 190 -10.20 -9.01 -9.63
CA ALA A 190 -11.18 -8.63 -10.64
C ALA A 190 -10.51 -8.00 -11.88
N LEU A 191 -9.48 -7.15 -11.69
CA LEU A 191 -8.69 -6.59 -12.78
C LEU A 191 -7.96 -7.67 -13.59
N HIS A 192 -7.42 -8.68 -12.92
CA HIS A 192 -6.76 -9.81 -13.57
C HIS A 192 -7.76 -10.65 -14.38
N ARG A 193 -8.93 -10.98 -13.80
CA ARG A 193 -10.02 -11.69 -14.48
C ARG A 193 -10.48 -10.97 -15.75
N ARG A 194 -10.42 -9.64 -15.76
CA ARG A 194 -10.84 -8.76 -16.87
C ARG A 194 -9.73 -8.45 -17.86
N SER A 195 -8.54 -9.06 -17.73
CA SER A 195 -7.37 -8.76 -18.57
C SER A 195 -7.00 -7.27 -18.60
N HIS A 196 -7.20 -6.57 -17.47
CA HIS A 196 -6.92 -5.14 -17.32
C HIS A 196 -5.92 -4.90 -16.18
N PRO A 197 -4.66 -5.36 -16.31
CA PRO A 197 -3.70 -5.29 -15.22
C PRO A 197 -3.35 -3.84 -14.86
N PRO A 198 -2.99 -3.56 -13.60
CA PRO A 198 -2.52 -2.24 -13.19
C PRO A 198 -1.28 -1.81 -13.97
N THR A 199 -1.23 -0.54 -14.37
CA THR A 199 -0.04 0.08 -15.01
C THR A 199 1.17 0.09 -14.10
N ARG A 200 0.94 0.27 -12.79
CA ARG A 200 1.97 0.27 -11.77
C ARG A 200 1.42 -0.30 -10.49
N ILE A 201 2.19 -1.17 -9.86
CA ILE A 201 1.90 -1.71 -8.53
C ILE A 201 3.15 -1.61 -7.66
N CYS A 202 2.98 -1.23 -6.40
CA CYS A 202 4.04 -1.21 -5.40
C CYS A 202 3.61 -2.08 -4.22
N THR A 203 4.38 -3.11 -3.92
CA THR A 203 4.08 -4.09 -2.88
C THR A 203 5.26 -4.29 -1.93
N THR A 204 5.00 -4.86 -0.76
CA THR A 204 6.03 -5.45 0.11
C THR A 204 5.48 -6.76 0.65
N GLY A 205 6.07 -7.87 0.22
CA GLY A 205 5.42 -9.17 0.34
C GLY A 205 4.06 -9.14 -0.35
N LEU A 206 3.02 -9.60 0.36
CA LEU A 206 1.65 -9.61 -0.14
C LEU A 206 0.93 -8.25 -0.01
N LYS A 207 1.42 -7.33 0.83
CA LYS A 207 0.75 -6.04 1.05
C LYS A 207 0.93 -5.11 -0.14
N ILE A 208 -0.17 -4.58 -0.68
CA ILE A 208 -0.21 -3.59 -1.75
C ILE A 208 -0.18 -2.17 -1.14
N TYR A 209 0.91 -1.42 -1.36
CA TYR A 209 1.03 -0.04 -0.88
C TYR A 209 0.32 0.96 -1.77
N SER A 210 0.41 0.76 -3.08
CA SER A 210 -0.27 1.58 -4.08
C SER A 210 -0.43 0.82 -5.39
N MET A 211 -1.52 1.10 -6.09
CA MET A 211 -1.86 0.52 -7.38
C MET A 211 -2.36 1.63 -8.30
N SER A 212 -1.93 1.66 -9.57
CA SER A 212 -2.31 2.69 -10.53
C SER A 212 -2.94 2.07 -11.76
N LEU A 213 -4.09 2.60 -12.19
CA LEU A 213 -4.77 2.27 -13.44
C LEU A 213 -4.73 3.48 -14.38
N GLY A 214 -4.73 3.20 -15.68
CA GLY A 214 -4.79 4.21 -16.72
C GLY A 214 -3.95 3.83 -17.94
N GLY A 215 -3.66 4.83 -18.76
CA GLY A 215 -2.99 4.66 -20.05
C GLY A 215 -3.26 5.88 -20.94
N ASN A 216 -2.79 5.81 -22.18
CA ASN A 216 -3.07 6.87 -23.15
C ASN A 216 -4.57 6.97 -23.40
N ASN A 217 -5.14 8.17 -23.29
CA ASN A 217 -6.57 8.46 -23.42
C ASN A 217 -7.48 7.65 -22.47
N GLN A 218 -6.94 7.13 -21.36
CA GLN A 218 -7.70 6.45 -20.32
C GLN A 218 -7.74 7.27 -19.04
N ARG A 219 -8.73 6.99 -18.19
CA ARG A 219 -8.85 7.62 -16.89
C ARG A 219 -7.72 7.17 -15.97
N LYS A 220 -7.14 8.11 -15.24
CA LYS A 220 -6.08 7.82 -14.26
C LYS A 220 -6.71 7.57 -12.89
N VAL A 221 -6.46 6.40 -12.33
CA VAL A 221 -6.94 6.01 -11.00
C VAL A 221 -5.75 5.55 -10.16
N LEU A 222 -5.63 6.08 -8.94
CA LEU A 222 -4.55 5.79 -8.01
C LEU A 222 -5.13 5.28 -6.70
N PHE A 223 -4.81 4.04 -6.33
CA PHE A 223 -5.20 3.44 -5.06
C PHE A 223 -4.12 3.67 -4.01
N LYS A 224 -4.54 4.10 -2.81
CA LYS A 224 -3.68 4.38 -1.65
C LYS A 224 -4.31 3.81 -0.38
N ASP A 225 -3.52 3.06 0.39
CA ASP A 225 -3.94 2.58 1.70
C ASP A 225 -3.70 3.65 2.76
N SER A 226 -4.76 4.08 3.44
CA SER A 226 -4.68 5.10 4.51
C SER A 226 -3.90 4.63 5.73
N LEU A 227 -3.79 3.32 5.98
CA LEU A 227 -3.04 2.76 7.11
C LEU A 227 -1.53 3.03 7.00
N ASN A 228 -1.03 3.28 5.78
CA ASN A 228 0.36 3.70 5.56
C ASN A 228 0.66 5.12 6.04
N TYR A 229 -0.38 5.88 6.44
CA TYR A 229 -0.27 7.25 6.94
C TYR A 229 -0.62 7.35 8.43
N PHE A 230 -1.68 6.66 8.87
CA PHE A 230 -2.24 6.85 10.22
C PHE A 230 -1.77 5.82 11.26
N PHE A 231 -1.39 4.61 10.84
CA PHE A 231 -0.89 3.54 11.71
C PHE A 231 -1.82 3.13 12.89
N CYS A 232 -3.12 3.39 12.81
CA CYS A 232 -4.10 2.99 13.81
C CYS A 232 -5.40 2.49 13.15
N GLU A 233 -6.29 1.91 13.95
CA GLU A 233 -7.62 1.47 13.50
C GLU A 233 -8.51 2.66 13.12
N LEU A 234 -9.54 2.40 12.30
CA LEU A 234 -10.47 3.41 11.80
C LEU A 234 -11.19 4.16 12.93
N ASP A 235 -11.69 3.42 13.94
CA ASP A 235 -12.35 3.99 15.12
C ASP A 235 -11.46 4.98 15.88
N ALA A 236 -10.15 4.71 15.94
CA ALA A 236 -9.21 5.60 16.62
C ALA A 236 -9.02 6.94 15.88
N LEU A 237 -9.28 7.00 14.56
CA LEU A 237 -9.15 8.24 13.79
C LEU A 237 -10.12 9.33 14.24
N THR A 238 -11.29 8.94 14.74
CA THR A 238 -12.30 9.87 15.28
C THR A 238 -11.69 10.76 16.38
N LYS A 239 -10.91 10.16 17.28
CA LYS A 239 -10.20 10.84 18.37
C LYS A 239 -8.96 11.57 17.88
N VAL A 240 -8.16 10.93 17.02
CA VAL A 240 -6.90 11.50 16.50
C VAL A 240 -7.14 12.82 15.76
N PHE A 241 -8.21 12.90 14.97
CA PHE A 241 -8.54 14.08 14.18
C PHE A 241 -9.62 14.97 14.80
N ALA A 242 -10.10 14.65 16.01
CA ALA A 242 -11.19 15.34 16.70
C ALA A 242 -12.40 15.54 15.77
N LEU A 243 -12.88 14.44 15.17
CA LEU A 243 -14.01 14.48 14.26
C LEU A 243 -15.32 14.82 15.01
N PRO A 244 -16.29 15.44 14.32
CA PRO A 244 -17.59 15.77 14.92
C PRO A 244 -18.29 14.55 15.53
N GLU A 245 -18.90 14.72 16.72
CA GLU A 245 -19.56 13.63 17.45
C GLU A 245 -20.77 13.05 16.70
N ASP A 246 -21.43 13.85 15.86
CA ASP A 246 -22.56 13.44 15.01
C ASP A 246 -22.16 12.47 13.89
N LEU A 247 -20.87 12.45 13.52
CA LEU A 247 -20.33 11.50 12.54
C LEU A 247 -20.10 10.11 13.14
N VAL A 248 -19.82 10.02 14.44
CA VAL A 248 -19.47 8.76 15.09
C VAL A 248 -20.76 7.99 15.40
N THR A 249 -21.00 6.90 14.66
CA THR A 249 -22.22 6.08 14.87
C THR A 249 -22.38 5.67 16.32
N ALA A 250 -23.61 5.79 16.84
CA ALA A 250 -24.00 5.43 18.20
C ALA A 250 -23.87 3.92 18.53
N LYS A 251 -23.47 3.06 17.58
CA LYS A 251 -23.37 1.60 17.74
C LYS A 251 -21.90 1.15 17.72
N PRO A 252 -21.35 0.69 18.86
CA PRO A 252 -19.92 0.40 18.99
C PRO A 252 -19.47 -0.94 18.39
N PHE A 253 -20.38 -1.87 18.09
CA PHE A 253 -20.02 -3.23 17.65
C PHE A 253 -20.90 -3.77 16.52
N PHE A 254 -20.26 -4.45 15.56
CA PHE A 254 -20.90 -5.07 14.41
C PHE A 254 -20.72 -6.61 14.39
N PRO A 255 -21.73 -7.41 14.00
CA PRO A 255 -21.67 -8.87 14.00
C PRO A 255 -21.07 -9.42 12.68
N TYR A 256 -19.74 -9.38 12.53
CA TYR A 256 -19.04 -9.74 11.29
C TYR A 256 -19.34 -11.16 10.77
N LEU A 257 -19.46 -12.16 11.65
CA LEU A 257 -19.77 -13.53 11.20
C LEU A 257 -21.24 -13.71 10.79
N PHE A 258 -22.09 -12.72 11.09
CA PHE A 258 -23.49 -12.75 10.67
C PHE A 258 -23.66 -12.33 9.20
N ILE A 259 -22.61 -11.80 8.57
CA ILE A 259 -22.57 -11.38 7.16
C ILE A 259 -22.70 -12.62 6.26
N GLN A 260 -23.94 -13.05 6.07
CA GLN A 260 -24.32 -14.17 5.23
C GLN A 260 -25.53 -13.79 4.39
N ARG A 261 -25.56 -14.28 3.15
CA ARG A 261 -26.59 -13.90 2.19
C ARG A 261 -28.01 -14.22 2.67
N GLN A 262 -28.17 -15.38 3.29
CA GLN A 262 -29.44 -15.83 3.88
C GLN A 262 -29.99 -14.90 4.98
N HIS A 263 -29.14 -14.13 5.65
CA HIS A 263 -29.53 -13.23 6.73
C HIS A 263 -29.86 -11.81 6.25
N LEU A 264 -29.58 -11.45 5.00
CA LEU A 264 -29.69 -10.07 4.51
C LEU A 264 -31.10 -9.48 4.69
N HIS A 265 -32.13 -10.26 4.36
CA HIS A 265 -33.52 -9.78 4.38
C HIS A 265 -34.26 -10.09 5.68
N TYR A 266 -33.75 -11.02 6.48
CA TYR A 266 -34.42 -11.48 7.69
C TYR A 266 -34.34 -10.44 8.81
N ARG A 267 -35.49 -10.12 9.42
CA ARG A 267 -35.56 -9.27 10.62
C ARG A 267 -35.55 -10.14 11.87
N LEU A 268 -34.52 -9.98 12.69
CA LEU A 268 -34.42 -10.59 14.02
C LEU A 268 -35.16 -9.72 15.05
N ARG A 269 -35.85 -10.39 15.98
CA ARG A 269 -36.33 -9.76 17.22
C ARG A 269 -35.17 -9.71 18.21
N GLY A 270 -34.43 -8.60 18.22
CA GLY A 270 -33.21 -8.43 19.02
C GLY A 270 -31.93 -8.57 18.20
N LEU A 271 -30.79 -8.66 18.88
CA LEU A 271 -29.47 -8.74 18.27
C LEU A 271 -29.12 -10.17 17.84
N PRO A 272 -28.26 -10.36 16.82
CA PRO A 272 -27.62 -11.65 16.54
C PRO A 272 -26.91 -12.19 17.78
N ALA A 273 -26.78 -13.52 17.90
CA ALA A 273 -26.05 -14.13 19.01
C ALA A 273 -24.63 -13.56 19.16
N ILE A 274 -24.14 -13.41 20.41
CA ILE A 274 -22.84 -12.77 20.71
C ILE A 274 -21.65 -13.40 19.98
N GLN A 275 -21.71 -14.70 19.68
CA GLN A 275 -20.71 -15.42 18.90
C GLN A 275 -20.46 -14.79 17.52
N TYR A 276 -21.48 -14.16 16.92
CA TYR A 276 -21.34 -13.51 15.62
C TYR A 276 -20.48 -12.23 15.66
N TYR A 277 -20.19 -11.70 16.85
CA TYR A 277 -19.36 -10.52 17.08
C TYR A 277 -17.89 -10.86 17.32
N GLN A 278 -17.52 -12.15 17.33
CA GLN A 278 -16.15 -12.64 17.54
C GLN A 278 -15.48 -12.12 18.83
N PRO A 279 -16.09 -12.31 20.02
CA PRO A 279 -15.51 -11.84 21.27
C PRO A 279 -14.11 -12.40 21.54
N GLU A 280 -13.81 -13.62 21.11
CA GLU A 280 -12.53 -14.31 21.29
C GLU A 280 -11.36 -13.69 20.52
N TYR A 281 -11.62 -12.99 19.41
CA TYR A 281 -10.58 -12.32 18.60
C TYR A 281 -10.36 -10.85 19.01
N LYS A 282 -11.12 -10.34 19.99
CA LYS A 282 -10.97 -8.97 20.50
C LYS A 282 -10.00 -8.93 21.68
N LYS A 283 -9.25 -7.83 21.79
CA LYS A 283 -8.44 -7.52 23.00
C LYS A 283 -9.34 -7.47 24.23
N ALA A 284 -8.81 -7.85 25.39
CA ALA A 284 -9.56 -7.96 26.65
C ALA A 284 -10.47 -6.74 26.93
N GLU A 285 -9.92 -5.53 26.85
CA GLU A 285 -10.68 -4.29 27.09
C GLU A 285 -11.86 -4.10 26.11
N LYS A 286 -11.67 -4.37 24.81
CA LYS A 286 -12.75 -4.28 23.81
C LYS A 286 -13.77 -5.42 23.98
N ARG A 287 -13.33 -6.58 24.43
CA ARG A 287 -14.18 -7.75 24.70
C ARG A 287 -15.11 -7.48 25.89
N GLU A 288 -14.62 -6.89 26.96
CA GLU A 288 -15.43 -6.48 28.12
C GLU A 288 -16.51 -5.47 27.70
N LYS A 289 -16.10 -4.41 26.99
CA LYS A 289 -17.03 -3.41 26.43
C LYS A 289 -18.10 -4.04 25.53
N LEU A 290 -17.74 -5.04 24.72
CA LEU A 290 -18.69 -5.78 23.88
C LEU A 290 -19.71 -6.54 24.74
N ILE A 291 -19.26 -7.26 25.77
CA ILE A 291 -20.14 -8.06 26.62
C ILE A 291 -21.10 -7.15 27.39
N GLU A 292 -20.60 -6.04 27.94
CA GLU A 292 -21.42 -5.04 28.63
C GLU A 292 -22.47 -4.44 27.70
N TRP A 293 -22.05 -3.93 26.54
CA TRP A 293 -22.96 -3.39 25.54
C TRP A 293 -24.01 -4.41 25.10
N TYR A 294 -23.58 -5.65 24.81
CA TYR A 294 -24.47 -6.72 24.35
C TYR A 294 -25.52 -7.08 25.42
N THR A 295 -25.09 -7.17 26.68
CA THR A 295 -25.97 -7.48 27.82
C THR A 295 -26.98 -6.35 28.03
N GLN A 296 -26.53 -5.10 27.98
CA GLN A 296 -27.40 -3.93 28.07
C GLN A 296 -28.46 -3.93 26.96
N GLN A 297 -28.05 -4.07 25.69
CA GLN A 297 -28.98 -4.08 24.56
C GLN A 297 -29.98 -5.24 24.61
N THR A 298 -29.54 -6.41 25.10
CA THR A 298 -30.43 -7.58 25.27
C THR A 298 -31.40 -7.38 26.43
N SER A 299 -30.96 -6.75 27.53
CA SER A 299 -31.77 -6.52 28.74
C SER A 299 -32.86 -5.47 28.55
N ILE A 300 -32.66 -4.49 27.67
CA ILE A 300 -33.59 -3.37 27.49
C ILE A 300 -34.89 -3.81 26.78
N GLN A 301 -34.98 -5.05 26.25
CA GLN A 301 -36.12 -5.50 25.44
C GLN A 301 -36.49 -4.45 24.37
N THR A 302 -35.50 -3.71 23.87
CA THR A 302 -35.72 -2.80 22.75
C THR A 302 -36.27 -3.65 21.62
N THR A 303 -37.41 -3.24 21.09
CA THR A 303 -37.98 -3.69 19.81
C THR A 303 -37.08 -3.28 18.64
N THR A 304 -35.75 -3.34 18.82
CA THR A 304 -34.76 -3.18 17.78
C THR A 304 -34.83 -4.41 16.90
N ASN A 305 -35.65 -4.29 15.86
CA ASN A 305 -35.63 -5.21 14.75
C ASN A 305 -34.27 -5.07 14.07
N PHE A 306 -33.42 -6.09 14.20
CA PHE A 306 -32.14 -6.12 13.51
C PHE A 306 -32.35 -6.70 12.12
N GLN A 307 -32.01 -5.94 11.08
CA GLN A 307 -31.91 -6.44 9.71
C GLN A 307 -30.47 -6.27 9.21
N LEU A 308 -29.84 -7.36 8.78
CA LEU A 308 -28.44 -7.32 8.37
C LEU A 308 -28.20 -6.32 7.22
N ARG A 309 -29.06 -6.31 6.19
CA ARG A 309 -28.90 -5.41 5.03
C ARG A 309 -28.85 -3.94 5.43
N GLU A 310 -29.80 -3.48 6.25
CA GLU A 310 -29.82 -2.10 6.78
C GLU A 310 -28.58 -1.80 7.62
N GLN A 311 -28.27 -2.68 8.58
CA GLN A 311 -27.16 -2.44 9.51
C GLN A 311 -25.81 -2.45 8.78
N LEU A 312 -25.62 -3.32 7.79
CA LEU A 312 -24.41 -3.39 6.97
C LEU A 312 -24.23 -2.12 6.14
N ILE A 313 -25.30 -1.60 5.53
CA ILE A 313 -25.27 -0.32 4.80
C ILE A 313 -24.90 0.82 5.76
N HIS A 314 -25.56 0.93 6.91
CA HIS A 314 -25.25 1.97 7.89
C HIS A 314 -23.81 1.92 8.38
N TYR A 315 -23.33 0.73 8.72
CA TYR A 315 -21.96 0.50 9.18
C TYR A 315 -20.94 0.94 8.13
N CYS A 316 -21.07 0.43 6.90
CA CYS A 316 -20.12 0.73 5.83
C CYS A 316 -20.20 2.22 5.39
N VAL A 317 -21.38 2.86 5.39
CA VAL A 317 -21.50 4.32 5.15
C VAL A 317 -20.74 5.10 6.22
N ASN A 318 -20.90 4.73 7.48
CA ASN A 318 -20.21 5.38 8.59
C ASN A 318 -18.69 5.22 8.49
N ASP A 319 -18.20 4.02 8.20
CA ASP A 319 -16.76 3.74 8.09
C ASP A 319 -16.13 4.57 6.94
N VAL A 320 -16.80 4.63 5.79
CA VAL A 320 -16.37 5.50 4.68
C VAL A 320 -16.41 6.98 5.06
N ALA A 321 -17.41 7.43 5.82
CA ALA A 321 -17.52 8.82 6.26
C ALA A 321 -16.42 9.21 7.27
N ILE A 322 -16.11 8.33 8.24
CA ILE A 322 -14.99 8.50 9.18
C ILE A 322 -13.67 8.57 8.40
N LEU A 323 -13.45 7.66 7.45
CA LEU A 323 -12.24 7.65 6.62
C LEU A 323 -12.12 8.95 5.82
N ARG A 324 -13.22 9.39 5.19
CA ARG A 324 -13.29 10.62 4.40
C ARG A 324 -12.91 11.83 5.23
N GLU A 325 -13.58 12.06 6.35
CA GLU A 325 -13.34 13.24 7.19
C GLU A 325 -11.92 13.23 7.78
N SER A 326 -11.44 12.06 8.22
CA SER A 326 -10.05 11.89 8.68
C SER A 326 -9.03 12.28 7.61
N VAL A 327 -9.23 11.80 6.38
CA VAL A 327 -8.32 12.09 5.26
C VAL A 327 -8.40 13.56 4.85
N LEU A 328 -9.59 14.15 4.80
CA LEU A 328 -9.74 15.56 4.47
C LEU A 328 -9.05 16.44 5.53
N ARG A 329 -9.24 16.13 6.81
CA ARG A 329 -8.57 16.84 7.92
C ARG A 329 -7.05 16.68 7.85
N PHE A 330 -6.56 15.48 7.59
CA PHE A 330 -5.13 15.23 7.42
C PHE A 330 -4.55 16.00 6.23
N ARG A 331 -5.23 16.00 5.07
CA ARG A 331 -4.81 16.77 3.90
C ARG A 331 -4.72 18.26 4.18
N GLN A 332 -5.70 18.81 4.91
CA GLN A 332 -5.70 20.20 5.34
C GLN A 332 -4.48 20.50 6.21
N LEU A 333 -4.28 19.73 7.29
CA LEU A 333 -3.17 19.92 8.24
C LEU A 333 -1.80 19.84 7.56
N ILE A 334 -1.60 18.87 6.67
CA ILE A 334 -0.36 18.76 5.91
C ILE A 334 -0.21 19.97 4.97
N GLY A 335 -1.24 20.34 4.23
CA GLY A 335 -1.20 21.47 3.30
C GLY A 335 -0.78 22.77 3.98
N GLU A 336 -1.40 23.08 5.13
CA GLU A 336 -1.13 24.26 5.96
C GLU A 336 0.33 24.31 6.45
N ASN A 337 0.92 23.16 6.79
CA ASN A 337 2.25 23.10 7.41
C ASN A 337 3.40 22.76 6.44
N THR A 338 3.13 22.43 5.18
CA THR A 338 4.17 21.87 4.27
C THR A 338 4.19 22.51 2.87
N LYS A 339 3.93 23.84 2.81
CA LYS A 339 3.90 24.62 1.55
C LYS A 339 2.94 23.99 0.52
N ASN A 340 1.71 23.67 0.94
CA ASN A 340 0.63 23.10 0.11
C ASN A 340 0.97 21.75 -0.55
N LEU A 341 1.75 20.90 0.13
CA LEU A 341 1.99 19.54 -0.33
C LEU A 341 0.73 18.68 -0.14
N ASP A 342 0.41 17.87 -1.15
CA ASP A 342 -0.68 16.90 -1.06
C ASP A 342 -0.09 15.54 -0.67
N PRO A 343 -0.47 14.98 0.50
CA PRO A 343 0.15 13.77 1.01
C PRO A 343 -0.12 12.53 0.14
N PHE A 344 -1.28 12.47 -0.54
CA PHE A 344 -1.71 11.28 -1.29
C PHE A 344 -1.26 11.31 -2.76
N LEU A 345 -0.90 12.49 -3.28
CA LEU A 345 -0.28 12.60 -4.61
C LEU A 345 1.21 12.31 -4.59
N THR A 346 1.91 12.77 -3.56
CA THR A 346 3.37 12.87 -3.61
C THR A 346 4.04 11.56 -3.23
N VAL A 347 3.48 10.83 -2.27
CA VAL A 347 4.09 9.64 -1.66
C VAL A 347 3.04 8.59 -1.34
N SER A 348 3.46 7.39 -0.90
CA SER A 348 2.56 6.29 -0.49
C SER A 348 2.60 5.99 1.01
N THR A 349 3.46 6.66 1.79
CA THR A 349 3.67 6.38 3.22
C THR A 349 3.95 7.66 4.02
N ALA A 350 3.66 7.65 5.31
CA ALA A 350 4.03 8.74 6.22
C ALA A 350 5.55 9.00 6.28
N ALA A 351 6.37 7.94 6.24
CA ALA A 351 7.82 8.09 6.21
C ALA A 351 8.29 8.81 4.93
N GLY A 352 7.71 8.47 3.78
CA GLY A 352 7.95 9.20 2.53
C GLY A 352 7.47 10.64 2.63
N LEU A 353 6.35 10.89 3.30
CA LEU A 353 5.79 12.22 3.50
C LEU A 353 6.72 13.09 4.36
N ALA A 354 7.23 12.54 5.46
CA ALA A 354 8.19 13.19 6.33
C ALA A 354 9.48 13.54 5.57
N LEU A 355 10.03 12.58 4.81
CA LEU A 355 11.24 12.81 4.01
C LEU A 355 11.02 13.88 2.92
N THR A 356 9.86 13.86 2.26
CA THR A 356 9.51 14.87 1.25
C THR A 356 9.32 16.24 1.87
N THR A 357 8.69 16.30 3.04
CA THR A 357 8.49 17.52 3.81
C THR A 357 9.84 18.11 4.23
N MET A 358 10.75 17.27 4.76
CA MET A 358 12.13 17.65 5.08
C MET A 358 12.83 18.25 3.86
N ARG A 359 12.81 17.56 2.71
CA ARG A 359 13.45 18.01 1.47
C ARG A 359 12.86 19.31 0.92
N ARG A 360 11.55 19.52 1.03
CA ARG A 360 10.85 20.68 0.43
C ARG A 360 10.79 21.91 1.34
N CYS A 361 10.73 21.69 2.65
CA CYS A 361 10.47 22.76 3.61
C CYS A 361 11.71 23.13 4.42
N PHE A 362 12.64 22.19 4.63
CA PHE A 362 13.73 22.37 5.60
C PHE A 362 15.14 22.20 5.00
N LEU A 363 15.31 21.50 3.88
CA LEU A 363 16.62 21.31 3.27
C LEU A 363 17.03 22.58 2.48
N PRO A 364 18.18 23.21 2.79
CA PRO A 364 18.71 24.33 2.03
C PRO A 364 19.08 23.95 0.60
N GLU A 365 19.08 24.92 -0.30
CA GLU A 365 19.55 24.73 -1.67
C GLU A 365 21.03 24.29 -1.69
N ASN A 366 21.40 23.46 -2.67
CA ASN A 366 22.77 23.00 -2.94
C ASN A 366 23.42 22.12 -1.85
N TRP A 367 22.64 21.51 -0.96
CA TRP A 367 23.16 20.53 0.00
C TRP A 367 23.00 19.10 -0.52
N LEU A 368 24.12 18.45 -0.85
CA LEU A 368 24.15 17.05 -1.27
C LEU A 368 24.09 16.15 -0.04
N VAL A 369 23.07 15.28 0.04
CA VAL A 369 23.03 14.25 1.09
C VAL A 369 24.13 13.22 0.78
N HIS A 370 25.12 13.11 1.66
CA HIS A 370 26.19 12.11 1.54
C HIS A 370 25.58 10.70 1.58
N SER A 371 25.45 10.08 0.41
CA SER A 371 25.01 8.69 0.31
C SER A 371 26.19 7.78 0.64
N PRO A 372 26.06 6.79 1.54
CA PRO A 372 27.14 5.87 1.84
C PRO A 372 27.52 5.08 0.57
N GLU A 373 28.82 4.82 0.38
CA GLU A 373 29.32 3.94 -0.68
C GLU A 373 28.70 2.54 -0.51
N GLY A 374 27.71 2.21 -1.35
CA GLY A 374 26.92 0.97 -1.27
C GLY A 374 25.41 1.16 -1.10
N GLY A 375 24.93 2.39 -0.95
CA GLY A 375 23.51 2.71 -0.81
C GLY A 375 22.92 2.40 0.57
N TYR A 376 21.65 2.78 0.77
CA TYR A 376 20.94 2.60 2.06
C TYR A 376 20.44 1.17 2.30
N LEU A 377 20.29 0.39 1.23
CA LEU A 377 20.03 -1.03 1.32
C LEU A 377 21.40 -1.70 1.42
N ARG A 378 21.72 -2.29 2.58
CA ARG A 378 22.85 -3.23 2.69
C ARG A 378 22.54 -4.44 1.80
N GLY A 379 22.78 -4.31 0.50
CA GLY A 379 22.58 -5.38 -0.46
C GLY A 379 23.31 -6.62 0.01
N ARG A 380 22.67 -7.79 -0.08
CA ARG A 380 23.35 -9.08 0.11
C ARG A 380 24.53 -9.11 -0.86
N ARG A 381 25.76 -9.17 -0.33
CA ARG A 381 27.00 -9.08 -1.14
C ARG A 381 27.47 -10.47 -1.58
N ALA A 382 26.56 -11.28 -2.12
CA ALA A 382 26.94 -12.55 -2.75
C ALA A 382 27.09 -12.32 -4.26
N SER A 383 28.27 -12.59 -4.82
CA SER A 383 28.48 -12.49 -6.27
C SER A 383 27.76 -13.63 -6.99
N ALA A 384 27.34 -13.41 -8.24
CA ALA A 384 26.75 -14.46 -9.06
C ALA A 384 27.74 -15.62 -9.28
N GLU A 385 29.03 -15.30 -9.35
CA GLU A 385 30.14 -16.23 -9.47
C GLU A 385 30.30 -17.11 -8.21
N SER A 386 30.21 -16.53 -7.01
CA SER A 386 30.21 -17.27 -5.73
C SER A 386 29.08 -18.31 -5.72
N GLN A 387 27.87 -17.92 -6.12
CA GLN A 387 26.72 -18.82 -6.17
C GLN A 387 26.88 -19.93 -7.22
N ARG A 388 27.47 -19.63 -8.38
CA ARG A 388 27.80 -20.64 -9.40
C ARG A 388 28.86 -21.62 -8.90
N TYR A 389 29.84 -21.14 -8.15
CA TYR A 389 30.87 -22.00 -7.56
C TYR A 389 30.29 -22.95 -6.53
N ILE A 390 29.42 -22.47 -5.62
CA ILE A 390 28.73 -23.32 -4.65
C ILE A 390 27.92 -24.39 -5.38
N ARG A 391 27.19 -24.01 -6.42
CA ARG A 391 26.43 -24.98 -7.24
C ARG A 391 27.35 -26.00 -7.92
N PHE A 392 28.50 -25.58 -8.43
CA PHE A 392 29.49 -26.48 -9.00
C PHE A 392 30.06 -27.44 -7.93
N PHE A 393 30.34 -26.94 -6.73
CA PHE A 393 30.80 -27.74 -5.60
C PHE A 393 29.78 -28.84 -5.24
N GLU A 394 28.48 -28.51 -5.17
CA GLU A 394 27.41 -29.49 -4.95
C GLU A 394 27.36 -30.59 -6.03
N LEU A 395 27.66 -30.24 -7.29
CA LEU A 395 27.69 -31.21 -8.39
C LEU A 395 28.90 -32.15 -8.30
N GLN A 396 30.02 -31.68 -7.76
CA GLN A 396 31.23 -32.50 -7.52
C GLN A 396 31.10 -33.36 -6.26
N HIS A 397 30.29 -32.94 -5.30
CA HIS A 397 30.05 -33.63 -4.03
C HIS A 397 28.55 -33.89 -3.85
N PRO A 398 27.99 -34.95 -4.46
CA PRO A 398 26.56 -35.24 -4.41
C PRO A 398 25.97 -35.31 -3.00
N GLU A 399 26.77 -35.71 -2.01
CA GLU A 399 26.43 -35.76 -0.59
C GLU A 399 26.19 -34.38 0.04
N SER A 400 26.67 -33.31 -0.59
CA SER A 400 26.50 -31.92 -0.14
C SER A 400 25.30 -31.23 -0.82
N ALA A 401 24.70 -31.86 -1.83
CA ALA A 401 23.68 -31.25 -2.65
C ALA A 401 22.44 -30.86 -1.80
N GLY A 402 22.11 -29.56 -1.79
CA GLY A 402 21.01 -29.02 -1.01
C GLY A 402 21.27 -28.94 0.50
N GLN A 403 22.50 -29.19 0.95
CA GLN A 403 22.90 -29.14 2.37
C GLN A 403 23.87 -28.00 2.68
N ILE A 404 24.27 -27.21 1.68
CA ILE A 404 25.14 -26.06 1.86
C ILE A 404 24.29 -24.84 2.15
N GLN A 405 24.44 -24.23 3.31
CA GLN A 405 23.80 -22.97 3.64
C GLN A 405 24.51 -21.81 2.92
N HIS A 406 23.79 -21.02 2.13
CA HIS A 406 24.33 -19.88 1.37
C HIS A 406 23.32 -18.74 1.23
N ALA A 407 23.71 -17.64 0.58
CA ALA A 407 22.95 -16.40 0.47
C ALA A 407 21.52 -16.49 -0.10
N GLN A 408 21.19 -17.54 -0.85
CA GLN A 408 19.84 -17.73 -1.43
C GLN A 408 18.90 -18.50 -0.51
N TRP A 409 19.38 -19.09 0.58
CA TRP A 409 18.51 -19.74 1.55
C TRP A 409 17.63 -18.71 2.25
N ALA A 410 16.43 -19.13 2.66
CA ALA A 410 15.48 -18.27 3.37
C ALA A 410 16.06 -17.71 4.68
N ILE A 411 16.88 -18.53 5.38
CA ILE A 411 17.61 -18.15 6.59
C ILE A 411 18.87 -17.31 6.32
N GLY A 412 19.34 -17.27 5.07
CA GLY A 412 20.54 -16.53 4.65
C GLY A 412 21.87 -17.27 4.86
N GLU A 413 22.97 -16.54 4.63
CA GLU A 413 24.35 -16.97 4.88
C GLU A 413 24.56 -17.38 6.34
N ALA A 414 25.49 -18.29 6.59
CA ALA A 414 25.88 -18.65 7.95
C ALA A 414 26.73 -17.53 8.57
N HIS A 415 26.45 -17.18 9.83
CA HIS A 415 27.22 -16.22 10.60
C HIS A 415 28.12 -16.95 11.59
N VAL A 416 29.38 -16.54 11.66
CA VAL A 416 30.31 -16.99 12.68
C VAL A 416 30.20 -16.02 13.86
N GLU A 417 29.64 -16.50 14.99
CA GLU A 417 29.24 -15.65 16.11
C GLU A 417 30.41 -14.87 16.73
N ASP A 418 31.62 -15.45 16.77
CA ASP A 418 32.77 -14.87 17.46
C ASP A 418 33.47 -13.74 16.69
N CYS A 419 33.50 -13.81 15.35
CA CYS A 419 34.21 -12.85 14.50
C CYS A 419 33.26 -11.99 13.64
N GLY A 420 31.96 -12.26 13.68
CA GLY A 420 30.94 -11.50 12.95
C GLY A 420 31.00 -11.67 11.43
N TYR A 421 31.77 -12.64 10.93
CA TYR A 421 31.85 -12.95 9.51
C TYR A 421 30.64 -13.73 9.01
N ARG A 422 30.27 -13.47 7.76
CA ARG A 422 29.29 -14.27 7.01
C ARG A 422 30.01 -15.13 6.00
N LEU A 423 29.68 -16.40 5.94
CA LEU A 423 30.31 -17.35 5.00
C LEU A 423 29.57 -17.36 3.66
N ASP A 424 30.30 -17.50 2.55
CA ASP A 424 29.68 -17.70 1.22
C ASP A 424 28.88 -19.01 1.19
N GLY A 425 29.43 -20.07 1.76
CA GLY A 425 28.78 -21.37 1.95
C GLY A 425 29.23 -22.07 3.23
N LEU A 426 28.30 -22.77 3.90
CA LEU A 426 28.62 -23.65 5.04
C LEU A 426 27.96 -25.00 4.84
N TRP A 427 28.76 -26.06 4.80
CA TRP A 427 28.26 -27.44 4.78
C TRP A 427 28.43 -28.07 6.17
N GLN A 428 27.32 -28.27 6.87
CA GLN A 428 27.31 -28.99 8.14
C GLN A 428 27.40 -30.50 7.87
N ARG A 429 28.57 -31.08 8.15
CA ARG A 429 28.82 -32.51 8.00
C ARG A 429 28.58 -33.24 9.32
N SER A 430 28.18 -34.50 9.23
CA SER A 430 27.95 -35.36 10.39
C SER A 430 29.27 -35.76 11.07
N PRO A 431 29.32 -35.86 12.41
CA PRO A 431 30.47 -36.40 13.13
C PRO A 431 30.90 -37.76 12.57
N PRO A 432 32.22 -38.06 12.43
CA PRO A 432 33.36 -37.32 12.98
C PRO A 432 33.87 -36.15 12.10
N LEU A 433 33.21 -35.86 10.97
CA LEU A 433 33.63 -34.79 10.07
C LEU A 433 33.23 -33.42 10.64
N ARG A 434 34.19 -32.51 10.69
CA ARG A 434 33.95 -31.11 11.03
C ARG A 434 33.12 -30.42 9.94
N PRO A 435 32.34 -29.37 10.24
CA PRO A 435 31.73 -28.55 9.20
C PRO A 435 32.78 -28.05 8.20
N LEU A 436 32.36 -27.75 6.97
CA LEU A 436 33.22 -27.21 5.91
C LEU A 436 32.72 -25.83 5.53
N ALA A 437 33.55 -24.81 5.75
CA ALA A 437 33.29 -23.45 5.26
C ALA A 437 33.83 -23.32 3.84
N ILE A 438 33.05 -22.69 2.96
CA ILE A 438 33.38 -22.43 1.56
C ILE A 438 33.38 -20.92 1.37
N GLU A 439 34.49 -20.38 0.87
CA GLU A 439 34.68 -18.95 0.62
C GLU A 439 35.10 -18.73 -0.83
N TYR A 440 34.42 -17.82 -1.53
CA TYR A 440 34.75 -17.47 -2.90
C TYR A 440 35.49 -16.14 -2.96
N MET A 441 36.82 -16.22 -3.07
CA MET A 441 37.69 -15.03 -3.10
C MET A 441 37.76 -14.41 -4.51
N GLY A 442 36.71 -13.68 -4.89
CA GLY A 442 36.67 -12.94 -6.16
C GLY A 442 37.86 -11.98 -6.32
N CYS A 443 38.64 -12.15 -7.40
CA CYS A 443 39.97 -11.52 -7.54
C CYS A 443 39.97 -9.99 -7.30
N TYR A 444 38.97 -9.28 -7.83
CA TYR A 444 38.86 -7.82 -7.72
C TYR A 444 38.53 -7.32 -6.30
N TYR A 445 37.74 -8.10 -5.54
CA TYR A 445 37.31 -7.75 -4.20
C TYR A 445 38.30 -8.20 -3.11
N HIS A 446 39.16 -9.17 -3.44
CA HIS A 446 40.10 -9.81 -2.51
C HIS A 446 41.58 -9.58 -2.86
N GLY A 447 41.87 -8.73 -3.84
CA GLY A 447 43.24 -8.30 -4.14
C GLY A 447 44.16 -9.41 -4.65
N CYS A 448 43.65 -10.37 -5.44
CA CYS A 448 44.40 -11.55 -5.89
C CYS A 448 45.80 -11.20 -6.45
N PRO A 449 46.91 -11.72 -5.86
CA PRO A 449 48.27 -11.38 -6.28
C PRO A 449 48.59 -11.75 -7.74
N LYS A 450 47.92 -12.77 -8.28
CA LYS A 450 48.11 -13.22 -9.67
C LYS A 450 47.46 -12.29 -10.68
N CYS A 451 46.25 -11.81 -10.40
CA CYS A 451 45.49 -10.95 -11.30
C CYS A 451 45.86 -9.47 -11.14
N PHE A 452 46.34 -9.08 -9.96
CA PHE A 452 46.64 -7.71 -9.58
C PHE A 452 48.09 -7.61 -9.05
N PRO A 453 49.10 -7.72 -9.95
CA PRO A 453 50.52 -7.70 -9.56
C PRO A 453 51.01 -6.32 -9.10
N ILE A 454 50.37 -5.25 -9.57
CA ILE A 454 50.60 -3.88 -9.12
C ILE A 454 49.83 -3.69 -7.80
N ARG A 455 50.53 -3.65 -6.67
CA ARG A 455 49.92 -3.79 -5.33
C ARG A 455 49.28 -2.51 -4.79
N ASP A 456 49.76 -1.36 -5.26
CA ASP A 456 49.27 -0.01 -4.95
C ASP A 456 48.07 0.42 -5.80
N GLN A 457 47.72 -0.32 -6.86
CA GLN A 457 46.54 -0.01 -7.68
C GLN A 457 45.26 -0.07 -6.85
N ARG A 458 44.34 0.88 -7.05
CA ARG A 458 43.07 0.94 -6.33
C ARG A 458 42.02 0.03 -6.99
N LEU A 459 41.39 -0.81 -6.18
CA LEU A 459 40.35 -1.77 -6.58
C LEU A 459 39.03 -1.47 -5.86
N ALA A 460 38.33 -2.51 -5.38
CA ALA A 460 37.05 -2.39 -4.69
C ALA A 460 37.12 -1.43 -3.49
N ALA A 461 36.08 -0.59 -3.36
CA ALA A 461 35.95 0.41 -2.29
C ALA A 461 37.15 1.38 -2.19
N GLY A 462 37.84 1.65 -3.31
CA GLY A 462 38.96 2.58 -3.39
C GLY A 462 40.22 2.12 -2.66
N ARG A 463 40.28 0.89 -2.16
CA ARG A 463 41.41 0.31 -1.43
C ARG A 463 42.48 -0.22 -2.37
N THR A 464 43.72 -0.29 -1.89
CA THR A 464 44.81 -0.87 -2.69
C THR A 464 44.63 -2.39 -2.83
N ALA A 465 45.21 -2.98 -3.88
CA ALA A 465 45.22 -4.43 -4.04
C ALA A 465 45.92 -5.13 -2.87
N GLU A 466 46.93 -4.49 -2.26
CA GLU A 466 47.59 -4.97 -1.04
C GLU A 466 46.65 -4.99 0.16
N GLU A 467 45.99 -3.87 0.47
CA GLU A 467 45.06 -3.77 1.60
C GLU A 467 43.93 -4.80 1.51
N LEU A 468 43.40 -5.06 0.30
CA LEU A 468 42.34 -6.07 0.11
C LEU A 468 42.87 -7.49 0.32
N PHE A 469 44.10 -7.76 -0.10
CA PHE A 469 44.72 -9.07 0.08
C PHE A 469 45.06 -9.33 1.55
N GLU A 470 45.68 -8.38 2.25
CA GLU A 470 45.97 -8.46 3.68
C GLU A 470 44.70 -8.75 4.49
N ARG A 471 43.61 -8.03 4.21
CA ARG A 471 42.31 -8.28 4.85
C ARG A 471 41.74 -9.66 4.55
N THR A 472 41.94 -10.15 3.33
CA THR A 472 41.52 -11.50 2.95
C THR A 472 42.32 -12.55 3.72
N GLN A 473 43.63 -12.36 3.86
CA GLN A 473 44.48 -13.23 4.67
C GLN A 473 44.10 -13.20 6.16
N GLN A 474 43.86 -12.00 6.71
CA GLN A 474 43.39 -11.85 8.08
C GLN A 474 42.07 -12.58 8.31
N ARG A 475 41.09 -12.42 7.41
CA ARG A 475 39.81 -13.12 7.47
C ARG A 475 39.99 -14.63 7.44
N LEU A 476 40.79 -15.16 6.52
CA LEU A 476 41.06 -16.60 6.42
C LEU A 476 41.70 -17.13 7.70
N TRP A 477 42.70 -16.42 8.21
CA TRP A 477 43.38 -16.77 9.47
C TRP A 477 42.40 -16.79 10.66
N GLU A 478 41.56 -15.77 10.80
CA GLU A 478 40.54 -15.70 11.85
C GLU A 478 39.50 -16.83 11.72
N LEU A 479 39.05 -17.12 10.50
CA LEU A 479 38.12 -18.24 10.26
C LEU A 479 38.76 -19.60 10.58
N GLU A 480 40.04 -19.80 10.29
CA GLU A 480 40.79 -21.03 10.62
C GLU A 480 41.02 -21.24 12.12
N HIS A 481 41.22 -20.17 12.88
CA HIS A 481 41.57 -20.27 14.31
C HIS A 481 40.36 -20.17 15.24
N HIS A 482 39.25 -19.57 14.79
CA HIS A 482 38.01 -19.46 15.58
C HIS A 482 36.99 -20.55 15.25
N MET A 483 37.07 -21.16 14.06
CA MET A 483 36.24 -22.29 13.72
C MET A 483 37.11 -23.54 13.62
N ASP A 484 36.79 -24.56 14.41
CA ASP A 484 37.42 -25.88 14.37
C ASP A 484 36.97 -26.62 13.06
N ILE A 485 37.25 -26.02 11.90
CA ILE A 485 36.73 -26.30 10.54
C ILE A 485 37.92 -26.37 9.57
N ASN A 486 37.96 -27.40 8.71
CA ASN A 486 38.95 -27.49 7.63
C ASN A 486 38.45 -26.74 6.38
N PHE A 487 39.34 -26.12 5.59
CA PHE A 487 39.02 -25.35 4.38
C PHE A 487 39.34 -26.13 3.10
N THR A 488 38.64 -25.81 2.00
CA THR A 488 39.04 -26.18 0.63
C THR A 488 38.79 -25.05 -0.34
#